data_AF-A0A0C3GLR9-F1
#
_entry.id   AF-A0A0C3GLR9-F1
#
_cell.length_a   1.000
_cell.length_b   1.000
_cell.length_c   1.000
_cell.angle_alpha   90.00
_cell.angle_beta   90.00
_cell.angle_gamma   90.00
#
_symmetry.space_group_name_H-M   'P 1'
#
loop_
_entity.id
_entity.type
_entity.pdbx_description
1 polymer ?
#
loop_
_entity_poly.entity_id
_entity_poly.type
_entity_poly.pdbx_seq_one_letter_code
_entity_poly.pdbx_strand_id
1 'polypeptide(L)'
;MFFIIYQSVGAQAVIDQCGTTPAQARARGCVFEMTGFSWLPKECSDPIVETEFLNSKNLQYYRDKNYTQEVSLEEVRRGDGPGFYVKQDYHLAHCGFLFKKLHRAISQGHKVDGLISPVHHTSHCVHMLLGPPNNRWDAIQYAFTKYPYCGKDGGYNVEWTKQGEWVN
;
A
#
# COMPACT_ATOMS: atom_id res chain seq x y z
N MET A 1 -40.74 21.58 32.50
CA MET A 1 -40.69 21.28 31.06
C MET A 1 -39.22 21.29 30.64
N PHE A 2 -38.57 20.13 30.62
CA PHE A 2 -37.14 20.02 30.28
C PHE A 2 -37.04 19.58 28.81
N PHE A 3 -36.48 20.44 27.96
CA PHE A 3 -36.14 20.08 26.59
C PHE A 3 -34.79 19.34 26.59
N ILE A 4 -34.81 18.04 26.29
CA ILE A 4 -33.60 17.26 26.03
C ILE A 4 -33.17 17.58 24.60
N ILE A 5 -32.05 18.28 24.47
CA ILE A 5 -31.42 18.59 23.18
C ILE A 5 -30.63 17.35 22.75
N TYR A 6 -31.19 16.50 21.89
CA TYR A 6 -30.43 15.44 21.23
C TYR A 6 -29.54 16.09 20.17
N GLN A 7 -28.23 16.20 20.44
CA GLN A 7 -27.26 16.51 19.39
C GLN A 7 -27.19 15.32 18.44
N SER A 8 -27.58 15.54 17.18
CA SER A 8 -27.34 14.61 16.10
C SER A 8 -25.82 14.50 15.88
N VAL A 9 -25.26 13.33 16.18
CA VAL A 9 -23.92 12.99 15.73
C VAL A 9 -23.99 12.91 14.21
N GLY A 10 -23.48 13.94 13.53
CA GLY A 10 -23.47 14.00 12.07
C GLY A 10 -22.80 12.76 11.49
N ALA A 11 -23.39 12.16 10.46
CA ALA A 11 -22.78 11.04 9.75
C ALA A 11 -21.38 11.47 9.25
N GLN A 12 -20.34 10.84 9.79
CA GLN A 12 -18.97 11.06 9.34
C GLN A 12 -18.92 10.71 7.84
N ALA A 13 -18.46 11.66 7.01
CA ALA A 13 -18.31 11.40 5.57
C ALA A 13 -17.40 10.18 5.36
N VAL A 14 -17.87 9.20 4.58
CA VAL A 14 -17.09 8.01 4.22
C VAL A 14 -15.90 8.46 3.38
N ILE A 15 -14.69 8.22 3.89
CA ILE A 15 -13.46 8.60 3.19
C ILE A 15 -13.10 7.46 2.22
N ASP A 16 -13.24 7.73 0.92
CA ASP A 16 -12.93 6.75 -0.13
C ASP A 16 -11.56 6.96 -0.78
N GLN A 17 -10.82 8.03 -0.43
CA GLN A 17 -9.39 8.18 -0.74
C GLN A 17 -8.63 9.12 0.20
N CYS A 18 -7.30 8.95 0.22
CA CYS A 18 -6.39 9.66 1.13
C CYS A 18 -5.74 10.92 0.54
N GLY A 19 -6.18 11.39 -0.62
CA GLY A 19 -5.55 12.51 -1.32
C GLY A 19 -4.35 12.05 -2.12
N THR A 20 -3.36 12.92 -2.33
CA THR A 20 -2.19 12.66 -3.17
C THR A 20 -0.86 12.94 -2.46
N THR A 21 -0.91 13.29 -1.18
CA THR A 21 0.27 13.60 -0.37
C THR A 21 0.14 13.00 1.04
N PRO A 22 1.25 12.71 1.73
CA PRO A 22 1.21 12.19 3.10
C PRO A 22 0.51 13.16 4.07
N ALA A 23 0.67 14.47 3.87
CA ALA A 23 0.00 15.50 4.67
C ALA A 23 -1.53 15.45 4.53
N GLN A 24 -2.04 15.33 3.31
CA GLN A 24 -3.49 15.17 3.07
C GLN A 24 -4.02 13.86 3.66
N ALA A 25 -3.26 12.77 3.52
CA ALA A 25 -3.64 11.47 4.05
C ALA A 25 -3.79 11.51 5.58
N ARG A 26 -2.82 12.11 6.28
CA ARG A 26 -2.89 12.32 7.73
C ARG A 26 -4.05 13.24 8.13
N ALA A 27 -4.26 14.34 7.41
CA ALA A 27 -5.37 15.25 7.66
C ALA A 27 -6.75 14.57 7.51
N ARG A 28 -6.82 13.52 6.67
CA ARG A 28 -8.01 12.67 6.48
C ARG A 28 -8.09 11.48 7.43
N GLY A 29 -7.13 11.31 8.35
CA GLY A 29 -7.12 10.19 9.29
C GLY A 29 -6.83 8.83 8.63
N CYS A 30 -6.22 8.83 7.45
CA CYS A 30 -5.75 7.61 6.78
C CYS A 30 -4.55 7.00 7.50
N VAL A 31 -4.30 5.72 7.20
CA VAL A 31 -3.14 4.97 7.68
C VAL A 31 -2.20 4.65 6.51
N PHE A 32 -0.90 4.61 6.78
CA PHE A 32 0.07 4.11 5.83
C PHE A 32 0.30 2.62 6.07
N GLU A 33 0.08 1.80 5.06
CA GLU A 33 0.28 0.36 5.09
C GLU A 33 1.51 0.02 4.24
N MET A 34 2.57 -0.52 4.86
CA MET A 34 3.83 -0.84 4.17
C MET A 34 3.69 -2.03 3.22
N THR A 35 2.74 -2.93 3.50
CA THR A 35 2.44 -4.08 2.63
C THR A 35 2.09 -3.62 1.22
N GLY A 36 1.18 -2.65 1.06
CA GLY A 36 0.84 -2.06 -0.26
C GLY A 36 1.68 -0.83 -0.63
N PHE A 37 2.51 -0.35 0.30
CA PHE A 37 3.19 0.94 0.23
C PHE A 37 2.20 2.08 -0.12
N SER A 38 1.09 2.12 0.62
CA SER A 38 -0.10 2.88 0.27
C SER A 38 -0.71 3.60 1.47
N TRP A 39 -1.19 4.83 1.23
CA TRP A 39 -2.06 5.53 2.16
C TRP A 39 -3.51 5.13 1.94
N LEU A 40 -4.15 4.57 2.97
CA LEU A 40 -5.47 3.95 2.88
C LEU A 40 -6.45 4.50 3.92
N PRO A 41 -7.74 4.65 3.57
CA PRO A 41 -8.78 4.76 4.58
C PRO A 41 -8.77 3.51 5.46
N LYS A 42 -9.06 3.65 6.75
CA LYS A 42 -9.02 2.53 7.72
C LYS A 42 -9.89 1.34 7.28
N GLU A 43 -11.01 1.62 6.60
CA GLU A 43 -11.94 0.62 6.06
C GLU A 43 -11.33 -0.31 4.99
N CYS A 44 -10.23 0.11 4.35
CA CYS A 44 -9.51 -0.67 3.33
C CYS A 44 -8.10 -1.10 3.76
N SER A 45 -7.67 -0.73 4.97
CA SER A 45 -6.44 -1.25 5.55
C SER A 45 -6.66 -2.62 6.19
N ASP A 46 -5.65 -3.49 6.18
CA ASP A 46 -5.69 -4.77 6.90
C ASP A 46 -4.56 -4.83 7.94
N PRO A 47 -4.81 -4.38 9.18
CA PRO A 47 -3.76 -4.32 10.21
C PRO A 47 -3.23 -5.71 10.60
N ILE A 48 -3.99 -6.78 10.35
CA ILE A 48 -3.54 -8.16 10.61
C ILE A 48 -2.51 -8.55 9.56
N VAL A 49 -2.82 -8.37 8.28
CA VAL A 49 -1.85 -8.65 7.19
C VAL A 49 -0.62 -7.76 7.30
N GLU A 50 -0.81 -6.48 7.61
CA GLU A 50 0.30 -5.55 7.83
C GLU A 50 1.21 -6.06 8.95
N THR A 51 0.65 -6.46 10.10
CA THR A 51 1.44 -6.99 11.22
C THR A 51 2.23 -8.25 10.82
N GLU A 52 1.62 -9.17 10.07
CA GLU A 52 2.33 -10.36 9.61
C GLU A 52 3.43 -10.04 8.60
N PHE A 53 3.19 -9.11 7.67
CA PHE A 53 4.17 -8.64 6.71
C PHE A 53 5.39 -8.03 7.42
N LEU A 54 5.15 -7.23 8.44
CA LEU A 54 6.18 -6.56 9.25
C LEU A 54 7.03 -7.54 10.07
N ASN A 55 6.47 -8.70 10.39
CA ASN A 55 7.18 -9.78 11.08
C ASN A 55 7.87 -10.77 10.11
N SER A 56 7.77 -10.54 8.79
CA SER A 56 8.47 -11.35 7.79
C SER A 56 9.97 -11.01 7.73
N LYS A 57 10.80 -11.97 7.31
CA LYS A 57 12.27 -11.89 7.47
C LYS A 57 13.01 -10.97 6.48
N ASN A 58 12.32 -10.28 5.55
CA ASN A 58 12.97 -9.66 4.39
C ASN A 58 12.54 -8.20 4.12
N LEU A 59 12.37 -7.39 5.16
CA LEU A 59 12.02 -5.97 5.02
C LEU A 59 13.26 -5.07 5.04
N GLN A 60 13.88 -4.91 3.87
CA GLN A 60 14.99 -3.95 3.68
C GLN A 60 14.61 -2.91 2.63
N TYR A 61 14.86 -1.65 2.97
CA TYR A 61 14.55 -0.49 2.15
C TYR A 61 15.78 0.39 2.01
N TYR A 62 15.94 1.03 0.86
CA TYR A 62 17.13 1.77 0.52
C TYR A 62 16.79 3.11 -0.13
N ARG A 63 17.64 4.12 0.08
CA ARG A 63 17.49 5.42 -0.59
C ARG A 63 17.99 5.42 -2.02
N ASP A 64 18.90 4.52 -2.33
CA ASP A 64 19.58 4.45 -3.62
C ASP A 64 19.37 3.10 -4.31
N LYS A 65 19.40 3.14 -5.64
CA LYS A 65 19.26 1.96 -6.50
C LYS A 65 20.38 0.93 -6.36
N ASN A 66 21.52 1.29 -5.77
CA ASN A 66 22.63 0.37 -5.53
C ASN A 66 22.51 -0.34 -4.17
N TYR A 67 21.43 -0.09 -3.42
CA TYR A 67 21.14 -0.70 -2.12
C TYR A 67 22.24 -0.47 -1.07
N THR A 68 22.85 0.74 -1.07
CA THR A 68 23.97 1.08 -0.17
C THR A 68 23.55 1.89 1.05
N GLN A 69 22.43 2.59 0.98
CA GLN A 69 21.91 3.45 2.04
C GLN A 69 20.60 2.86 2.59
N GLU A 70 20.73 1.94 3.54
CA GLU A 70 19.57 1.31 4.20
C GLU A 70 18.78 2.30 5.05
N VAL A 71 17.45 2.13 5.07
CA VAL A 71 16.50 3.01 5.75
C VAL A 71 15.81 2.25 6.88
N SER A 72 15.70 2.89 8.05
CA SER A 72 14.99 2.30 9.18
C SER A 72 13.51 2.08 8.89
N LEU A 73 12.94 0.97 9.39
CA LEU A 73 11.50 0.71 9.27
C LEU A 73 10.66 1.85 9.84
N GLU A 74 11.09 2.49 10.94
CA GLU A 74 10.40 3.62 11.55
C GLU A 74 10.28 4.82 10.61
N GLU A 75 11.26 5.02 9.74
CA GLU A 75 11.17 6.06 8.73
C GLU A 75 10.22 5.66 7.59
N VAL A 76 10.33 4.42 7.11
CA VAL A 76 9.44 3.91 6.06
C VAL A 76 7.97 3.97 6.49
N ARG A 77 7.69 3.61 7.75
CA ARG A 77 6.36 3.69 8.38
C ARG A 77 5.75 5.08 8.36
N ARG A 78 6.56 6.15 8.29
CA ARG A 78 6.01 7.50 8.19
C ARG A 78 5.25 7.68 6.88
N GLY A 79 5.58 6.91 5.84
CA GLY A 79 4.94 7.04 4.53
C GLY A 79 5.22 8.39 3.88
N ASP A 80 6.35 9.02 4.23
CA ASP A 80 6.78 10.29 3.67
C ASP A 80 7.54 10.09 2.36
N GLY A 81 7.37 11.03 1.43
CA GLY A 81 8.07 11.03 0.16
C GLY A 81 7.54 10.03 -0.88
N PRO A 82 8.29 9.85 -1.98
CA PRO A 82 7.80 9.12 -3.16
C PRO A 82 7.96 7.59 -3.07
N GLY A 83 8.79 7.08 -2.16
CA GLY A 83 9.08 5.65 -2.07
C GLY A 83 10.51 5.31 -1.64
N PHE A 84 10.83 4.03 -1.71
CA PHE A 84 12.16 3.50 -1.44
C PHE A 84 12.52 2.38 -2.42
N TYR A 85 13.82 2.19 -2.64
CA TYR A 85 14.34 1.03 -3.33
C TYR A 85 14.26 -0.21 -2.44
N VAL A 86 13.95 -1.36 -3.03
CA VAL A 86 13.76 -2.63 -2.34
C VAL A 86 14.42 -3.76 -3.12
N LYS A 87 14.71 -4.87 -2.45
CA LYS A 87 15.25 -6.06 -3.12
C LYS A 87 14.13 -6.98 -3.61
N GLN A 88 14.49 -7.94 -4.46
CA GLN A 88 13.55 -8.92 -5.02
C GLN A 88 12.77 -9.70 -3.94
N ASP A 89 13.43 -10.07 -2.84
CA ASP A 89 12.77 -10.80 -1.74
C ASP A 89 11.62 -10.01 -1.09
N TYR A 90 11.78 -8.69 -0.98
CA TYR A 90 10.70 -7.81 -0.55
C TYR A 90 9.54 -7.85 -1.55
N HIS A 91 9.83 -7.79 -2.85
CA HIS A 91 8.80 -7.76 -3.89
C HIS A 91 7.97 -9.05 -3.90
N LEU A 92 8.60 -10.21 -3.72
CA LEU A 92 7.91 -11.49 -3.61
C LEU A 92 7.04 -11.56 -2.34
N ALA A 93 7.55 -11.08 -1.20
CA ALA A 93 6.76 -10.97 0.02
C ALA A 93 5.54 -10.06 -0.18
N HIS A 94 5.75 -8.85 -0.73
CA HIS A 94 4.69 -7.91 -1.10
C HIS A 94 3.60 -8.57 -1.95
N CYS A 95 3.98 -9.30 -3.01
CA CYS A 95 3.02 -10.01 -3.85
C CYS A 95 2.19 -11.05 -3.08
N GLY A 96 2.85 -11.87 -2.24
CA GLY A 96 2.16 -12.88 -1.44
C GLY A 96 1.21 -12.27 -0.39
N PHE A 97 1.65 -11.24 0.31
CA PHE A 97 0.85 -10.60 1.35
C PHE A 97 -0.30 -9.75 0.77
N LEU A 98 -0.14 -9.10 -0.39
CA LEU A 98 -1.26 -8.43 -1.05
C LEU A 98 -2.31 -9.41 -1.59
N PHE A 99 -1.89 -10.59 -2.06
CA PHE A 99 -2.85 -11.64 -2.40
C PHE A 99 -3.62 -12.12 -1.16
N LYS A 100 -2.93 -12.30 -0.02
CA LYS A 100 -3.57 -12.63 1.26
C LYS A 100 -4.54 -11.54 1.72
N LYS A 101 -4.17 -10.26 1.61
CA LYS A 101 -5.03 -9.10 1.91
C LYS A 101 -6.31 -9.13 1.07
N LEU A 102 -6.18 -9.30 -0.25
CA LEU A 102 -7.31 -9.40 -1.17
C LEU A 102 -8.27 -10.52 -0.75
N HIS A 103 -7.74 -11.72 -0.49
CA HIS A 103 -8.56 -12.87 -0.08
C HIS A 103 -9.26 -12.64 1.27
N ARG A 104 -8.59 -12.01 2.22
CA ARG A 104 -9.18 -11.67 3.53
C ARG A 104 -10.30 -10.64 3.41
N ALA A 105 -10.08 -9.58 2.63
CA ALA A 105 -11.10 -8.57 2.40
C ALA A 105 -12.37 -9.19 1.79
N ILE A 106 -12.21 -10.04 0.77
CA ILE A 106 -13.33 -10.74 0.13
C ILE A 106 -14.04 -11.69 1.10
N SER A 107 -13.29 -12.54 1.82
CA SER A 107 -13.90 -13.54 2.72
C SER A 107 -14.64 -12.92 3.92
N GLN A 108 -14.31 -11.68 4.28
CA GLN A 108 -14.95 -10.93 5.37
C GLN A 108 -15.99 -9.92 4.89
N GLY A 109 -16.21 -9.78 3.58
CA GLY A 109 -17.10 -8.77 3.02
C GLY A 109 -16.61 -7.33 3.23
N HIS A 110 -15.31 -7.13 3.44
CA HIS A 110 -14.70 -5.82 3.56
C HIS A 110 -14.47 -5.17 2.19
N LYS A 111 -14.32 -3.85 2.18
CA LYS A 111 -13.92 -3.12 0.97
C LYS A 111 -12.49 -3.50 0.57
N VAL A 112 -12.28 -3.63 -0.73
CA VAL A 112 -10.97 -3.86 -1.33
C VAL A 112 -10.41 -2.52 -1.80
N ASP A 113 -9.12 -2.26 -1.57
CA ASP A 113 -8.49 -1.05 -2.09
C ASP A 113 -8.25 -1.14 -3.61
N GLY A 114 -8.19 0.01 -4.26
CA GLY A 114 -8.05 0.15 -5.71
C GLY A 114 -6.70 -0.24 -6.29
N LEU A 115 -5.70 -0.55 -5.44
CA LEU A 115 -4.43 -1.14 -5.89
C LEU A 115 -4.60 -2.63 -6.15
N ILE A 116 -5.30 -3.35 -5.26
CA ILE A 116 -5.41 -4.82 -5.32
C ILE A 116 -6.73 -5.33 -5.90
N SER A 117 -7.75 -4.48 -6.02
CA SER A 117 -9.02 -4.85 -6.66
C SER A 117 -8.90 -5.19 -8.15
N PRO A 118 -8.01 -4.56 -8.95
CA PRO A 118 -7.89 -4.90 -10.35
C PRO A 118 -7.20 -6.26 -10.57
N VAL A 119 -7.79 -7.11 -11.42
CA VAL A 119 -7.23 -8.45 -11.74
C VAL A 119 -5.80 -8.38 -12.27
N HIS A 120 -5.45 -7.32 -13.01
CA HIS A 120 -4.10 -7.16 -13.55
C HIS A 120 -3.02 -7.12 -12.44
N HIS A 121 -3.35 -6.61 -11.25
CA HIS A 121 -2.43 -6.61 -10.11
C HIS A 121 -2.20 -8.05 -9.61
N THR A 122 -3.25 -8.87 -9.55
CA THR A 122 -3.13 -10.29 -9.21
C THR A 122 -2.35 -11.05 -10.29
N SER A 123 -2.61 -10.80 -11.57
CA SER A 123 -1.86 -11.41 -12.68
C SER A 123 -0.37 -11.09 -12.61
N HIS A 124 -0.01 -9.86 -12.26
CA HIS A 124 1.38 -9.46 -11.99
C HIS A 124 1.97 -10.27 -10.83
N CYS A 125 1.29 -10.34 -9.69
CA CYS A 125 1.75 -11.14 -8.55
C CYS A 125 1.98 -12.61 -8.91
N VAL A 126 1.05 -13.24 -9.65
CA VAL A 126 1.19 -14.62 -10.12
C VAL A 126 2.41 -14.78 -11.02
N HIS A 127 2.63 -13.85 -11.96
CA HIS A 127 3.81 -13.87 -12.82
C HIS A 127 5.11 -13.72 -12.02
N MET A 128 5.14 -12.85 -11.02
CA MET A 128 6.31 -12.65 -10.16
C MET A 128 6.63 -13.88 -9.30
N LEU A 129 5.60 -14.55 -8.76
CA LEU A 129 5.76 -15.71 -7.87
C LEU A 129 6.11 -17.00 -8.60
N LEU A 130 5.67 -17.16 -9.85
CA LEU A 130 5.93 -18.37 -10.67
C LEU A 130 7.09 -18.19 -11.65
N GLY A 131 7.63 -16.97 -11.79
CA GLY A 131 8.76 -16.68 -12.67
C GLY A 131 10.04 -17.40 -12.23
N PRO A 132 10.95 -17.73 -13.17
CA PRO A 132 12.23 -18.33 -12.83
C PRO A 132 13.01 -17.40 -11.89
N PRO A 133 13.69 -17.92 -10.85
CA PRO A 133 14.29 -17.09 -9.81
C PRO A 133 15.32 -16.10 -10.36
N ASN A 134 15.94 -16.37 -11.50
CA ASN A 134 17.12 -15.70 -12.02
C ASN A 134 16.81 -14.45 -12.87
N ASN A 135 15.54 -14.12 -13.12
CA ASN A 135 15.21 -13.14 -14.16
C ASN A 135 15.14 -11.67 -13.70
N ARG A 136 15.16 -11.38 -12.38
CA ARG A 136 14.89 -10.01 -11.88
C ARG A 136 15.64 -9.57 -10.61
N TRP A 137 16.59 -10.33 -10.08
CA TRP A 137 17.43 -9.86 -8.95
C TRP A 137 18.19 -8.56 -9.29
N ASP A 138 18.55 -8.40 -10.56
CA ASP A 138 19.24 -7.22 -11.08
C ASP A 138 18.29 -6.11 -11.57
N ALA A 139 16.97 -6.37 -11.62
CA ALA A 139 16.00 -5.35 -11.95
C ALA A 139 15.79 -4.47 -10.70
N ILE A 140 16.16 -3.20 -10.81
CA ILE A 140 15.95 -2.20 -9.75
C ILE A 140 14.47 -2.20 -9.38
N GLN A 141 14.13 -2.55 -8.14
CA GLN A 141 12.76 -2.51 -7.63
C GLN A 141 12.57 -1.25 -6.79
N TYR A 142 11.45 -0.56 -7.01
CA TYR A 142 11.09 0.64 -6.26
C TYR A 142 9.64 0.55 -5.78
N ALA A 143 9.46 0.69 -4.46
CA ALA A 143 8.16 0.71 -3.82
C ALA A 143 7.64 2.15 -3.77
N PHE A 144 6.77 2.51 -4.72
CA PHE A 144 6.17 3.85 -4.80
C PHE A 144 5.06 4.07 -3.78
N THR A 145 5.03 5.26 -3.17
CA THR A 145 3.91 5.74 -2.34
C THR A 145 2.66 5.92 -3.19
N LYS A 146 1.59 5.18 -2.85
CA LYS A 146 0.32 5.19 -3.60
C LYS A 146 -0.84 5.69 -2.75
N TYR A 147 -1.88 6.16 -3.43
CA TYR A 147 -3.13 6.61 -2.82
C TYR A 147 -4.30 5.99 -3.58
N PRO A 148 -4.52 4.67 -3.46
CA PRO A 148 -5.63 4.01 -4.13
C PRO A 148 -6.97 4.46 -3.54
N TYR A 149 -8.03 4.31 -4.32
CA TYR A 149 -9.38 4.42 -3.80
C TYR A 149 -9.70 3.27 -2.83
N CYS A 150 -10.73 3.43 -2.02
CA CYS A 150 -11.28 2.39 -1.17
C CYS A 150 -12.65 1.92 -1.71
N GLY A 151 -12.77 0.63 -2.03
CA GLY A 151 -13.99 0.03 -2.55
C GLY A 151 -14.23 0.20 -4.06
N LYS A 152 -13.24 0.68 -4.81
CA LYS A 152 -13.25 0.79 -6.27
C LYS A 152 -11.84 0.78 -6.83
N ASP A 153 -11.72 0.41 -8.10
CA ASP A 153 -10.44 0.31 -8.80
C ASP A 153 -9.73 1.67 -8.95
N GLY A 154 -8.40 1.64 -8.91
CA GLY A 154 -7.54 2.76 -9.25
C GLY A 154 -7.22 3.72 -8.10
N GLY A 155 -6.77 4.92 -8.45
CA GLY A 155 -6.33 5.98 -7.54
C GLY A 155 -5.06 6.66 -8.05
N TYR A 156 -4.34 7.35 -7.17
CA TYR A 156 -3.11 8.05 -7.54
C TYR A 156 -1.88 7.16 -7.36
N ASN A 157 -0.95 7.23 -8.32
CA ASN A 157 0.30 6.46 -8.37
C ASN A 157 0.12 4.93 -8.32
N VAL A 158 -0.97 4.41 -8.92
CA VAL A 158 -1.24 2.97 -9.00
C VAL A 158 -0.81 2.33 -10.33
N GLU A 159 -0.50 3.14 -11.35
CA GLU A 159 -0.18 2.70 -12.72
C GLU A 159 1.34 2.47 -12.93
N TRP A 160 1.77 1.21 -12.81
CA TRP A 160 3.19 0.80 -12.93
C TRP A 160 3.88 1.21 -14.24
N THR A 161 3.15 1.26 -15.36
CA THR A 161 3.69 1.47 -16.70
C THR A 161 4.11 2.91 -16.99
N LYS A 162 3.71 3.87 -16.15
CA LYS A 162 3.99 5.31 -16.35
C LYS A 162 5.07 5.88 -15.44
N GLN A 163 5.63 5.07 -14.54
CA GLN A 163 6.50 5.55 -13.45
C GLN A 163 7.97 5.12 -13.60
N GLY A 164 8.31 4.44 -14.70
CA GLY A 164 9.68 4.09 -15.09
C GLY A 164 10.49 5.22 -15.73
N GLU A 165 9.89 6.39 -15.95
CA GLU A 165 10.57 7.58 -16.49
C GLU A 165 10.70 8.66 -15.41
N TRP A 166 11.70 8.53 -14.55
CA TRP A 166 12.27 9.72 -13.90
C TRP A 166 13.29 10.32 -14.88
N VAL A 167 12.83 11.30 -15.65
CA VAL A 167 13.71 12.32 -16.21
C VAL A 167 14.27 13.12 -15.04
N ASN A 168 15.61 13.13 -14.92
CA ASN A 168 16.35 14.09 -14.09
C ASN A 168 15.95 15.53 -14.42
#